data_AF-A0A2N0QND0-F1
#
_entry.id   AF-A0A2N0QND0-F1
#
_cell.length_a   1.000
_cell.length_b   1.000
_cell.length_c   1.000
_cell.angle_alpha   90.00
_cell.angle_beta   90.00
_cell.angle_gamma   90.00
#
_symmetry.space_group_name_H-M   'P 1'
#
loop_
_entity.id
_entity.type
_entity.pdbx_description
1 polymer ?
#
loop_
_entity_poly.entity_id
_entity_poly.type
_entity_poly.pdbx_seq_one_letter_code
_entity_poly.pdbx_strand_id
1 'polypeptide(L)'
;HLQGWSNIVKAVKLCLEPVISEDQVDDVQQLLKKFLDYYERFVVYFREYYQHNSQRLAACRIIFHYLLHVANCIKYCGPSWTHWQFPMERICGILQPLIKSRLNPYSNLSNTLTLLQQFYLLPFFSISKSIFKEKLPKQWNSKQNINNYGMKYGRLRTSDGHYISSHWIKRKNKIARNNYCVQIRRTIDKVSHRPNALPQLMIVDIYGIVDYFFVHKFNDKIHMLAYVQLTSKIIDDEYECKYFTQFKSKEFIDV
;
A
#
# COMPACT_ATOMS: atom_id res chain seq x y z
N HIS A 1 -35.63 -6.47 18.06
CA HIS A 1 -34.46 -5.75 17.52
C HIS A 1 -33.20 -6.63 17.47
N LEU A 2 -32.80 -7.30 18.55
CA LEU A 2 -31.56 -8.10 18.60
C LEU A 2 -31.59 -9.41 17.78
N GLN A 3 -32.78 -9.90 17.42
CA GLN A 3 -32.95 -11.22 16.81
C GLN A 3 -32.37 -11.31 15.39
N GLY A 4 -32.51 -10.26 14.57
CA GLY A 4 -31.89 -10.22 13.24
C GLY A 4 -30.37 -10.17 13.31
N TRP A 5 -29.83 -9.32 14.19
CA TRP A 5 -28.38 -9.23 14.45
C TRP A 5 -27.79 -10.52 15.02
N SER A 6 -28.58 -11.32 15.75
CA SER A 6 -28.15 -12.65 16.19
C SER A 6 -27.85 -13.59 15.02
N ASN A 7 -28.62 -13.51 13.93
CA ASN A 7 -28.46 -14.38 12.77
C ASN A 7 -27.11 -14.15 12.07
N ILE A 8 -26.71 -12.88 11.88
CA ILE A 8 -25.40 -12.57 11.27
C ILE A 8 -24.25 -13.00 12.18
N VAL A 9 -24.36 -12.81 13.49
CA VAL A 9 -23.32 -13.27 14.44
C VAL A 9 -23.15 -14.78 14.39
N LYS A 10 -24.26 -15.54 14.31
CA LYS A 10 -24.21 -17.00 14.16
C LYS A 10 -23.58 -17.42 12.83
N ALA A 11 -23.96 -16.76 11.72
CA ALA A 11 -23.37 -17.03 10.41
C ALA A 11 -21.85 -16.77 10.41
N VAL A 12 -21.42 -15.62 10.95
CA VAL A 12 -19.99 -15.27 11.02
C VAL A 12 -19.21 -16.27 11.87
N LYS A 13 -19.77 -16.73 13.00
CA LYS A 13 -19.12 -17.76 13.83
C LYS A 13 -18.87 -19.05 13.03
N LEU A 14 -19.87 -19.51 12.28
CA LEU A 14 -19.71 -20.69 11.40
C LEU A 14 -18.65 -20.45 10.32
N CYS A 15 -18.63 -19.28 9.67
CA CYS A 15 -17.62 -18.97 8.65
C CYS A 15 -16.18 -18.91 9.19
N LEU A 16 -16.00 -18.68 10.50
CA LEU A 16 -14.69 -18.63 11.14
C LEU A 16 -14.18 -20.02 11.56
N GLU A 17 -15.01 -21.06 11.51
CA GLU A 17 -14.59 -22.41 11.83
C GLU A 17 -13.54 -22.90 10.82
N PRO A 18 -12.47 -23.58 11.28
CA PRO A 18 -11.41 -24.04 10.41
C PRO A 18 -11.86 -25.16 9.46
N VAL A 19 -12.88 -25.94 9.87
CA VAL A 19 -13.51 -26.98 9.07
C VAL A 19 -15.00 -26.73 9.12
N ILE A 20 -15.63 -26.64 7.95
CA ILE A 20 -17.07 -26.39 7.80
C ILE A 20 -17.67 -27.49 6.92
N SER A 21 -18.76 -28.11 7.36
CA SER A 21 -19.48 -29.11 6.56
C SER A 21 -20.40 -28.46 5.54
N GLU A 22 -20.81 -29.20 4.50
CA GLU A 22 -21.76 -28.68 3.50
C GLU A 22 -23.08 -28.24 4.13
N ASP A 23 -23.62 -29.01 5.10
CA ASP A 23 -24.83 -28.66 5.84
C ASP A 23 -24.67 -27.33 6.61
N GLN A 24 -23.50 -27.11 7.23
CA GLN A 24 -23.21 -25.85 7.92
C GLN A 24 -23.08 -24.68 6.95
N VAL A 25 -22.60 -24.89 5.72
CA VAL A 25 -22.58 -23.85 4.69
C VAL A 25 -24.00 -23.49 4.27
N ASP A 26 -24.90 -24.46 4.16
CA ASP A 26 -26.32 -24.20 3.89
C ASP A 26 -26.98 -23.45 5.05
N ASP A 27 -26.64 -23.77 6.30
CA ASP A 27 -27.06 -23.01 7.48
C ASP A 27 -26.58 -21.55 7.43
N VAL A 28 -25.32 -21.31 7.04
CA VAL A 28 -24.79 -19.95 6.82
C VAL A 28 -25.64 -19.22 5.79
N GLN A 29 -25.97 -19.85 4.66
CA GLN A 29 -26.80 -19.25 3.61
C GLN A 29 -28.19 -18.87 4.15
N GLN A 30 -28.82 -19.76 4.91
CA GLN A 30 -30.14 -19.50 5.51
C GLN A 30 -30.09 -18.39 6.57
N LEU A 31 -29.06 -18.37 7.41
CA LEU A 31 -28.87 -17.35 8.45
C LEU A 31 -28.66 -15.96 7.84
N LEU A 32 -27.85 -15.85 6.79
CA LEU A 32 -27.61 -14.59 6.09
C LEU A 32 -28.85 -14.11 5.34
N LYS A 33 -29.63 -15.01 4.74
CA LYS A 33 -30.92 -14.67 4.13
C LYS A 33 -31.92 -14.15 5.17
N LYS A 34 -32.05 -14.82 6.31
CA LYS A 34 -32.91 -14.37 7.44
C LYS A 34 -32.46 -13.01 7.99
N PHE A 35 -31.15 -12.75 8.05
CA PHE A 35 -30.63 -11.44 8.42
C PHE A 35 -31.01 -10.36 7.40
N LEU A 36 -30.87 -10.64 6.11
CA LEU A 36 -31.21 -9.69 5.05
C LEU A 36 -32.71 -9.38 5.00
N ASP A 37 -33.57 -10.39 5.09
CA ASP A 37 -35.01 -10.20 5.19
C ASP A 37 -35.38 -9.30 6.39
N TYR A 38 -34.70 -9.46 7.52
CA TYR A 38 -34.85 -8.58 8.69
C TYR A 38 -34.33 -7.17 8.40
N TYR A 39 -33.15 -7.03 7.81
CA TYR A 39 -32.54 -5.74 7.53
C TYR A 39 -33.40 -4.92 6.56
N GLU A 40 -33.86 -5.54 5.47
CA GLU A 40 -34.74 -4.92 4.49
C GLU A 40 -36.06 -4.50 5.16
N ARG A 41 -36.79 -5.43 5.79
CA ARG A 41 -38.11 -5.11 6.36
C ARG A 41 -38.02 -4.10 7.51
N PHE A 42 -37.11 -4.30 8.46
CA PHE A 42 -37.11 -3.56 9.72
C PHE A 42 -36.30 -2.26 9.65
N VAL A 43 -35.11 -2.27 9.04
CA VAL A 43 -34.20 -1.11 9.04
C VAL A 43 -34.46 -0.22 7.83
N VAL A 44 -34.60 -0.82 6.64
CA VAL A 44 -34.76 -0.09 5.38
C VAL A 44 -36.21 0.38 5.23
N TYR A 45 -37.19 -0.52 5.30
CA TYR A 45 -38.59 -0.19 4.98
C TYR A 45 -39.41 0.42 6.14
N PHE A 46 -39.38 -0.16 7.34
CA PHE A 46 -40.36 0.22 8.39
C PHE A 46 -39.96 1.35 9.34
N ARG A 47 -38.67 1.50 9.69
CA ARG A 47 -38.32 2.25 10.92
C ARG A 47 -37.53 3.54 10.72
N GLU A 48 -36.38 3.53 10.01
CA GLU A 48 -35.43 4.65 10.16
C GLU A 48 -34.80 5.20 8.87
N TYR A 49 -34.65 4.42 7.80
CA TYR A 49 -33.80 4.83 6.68
C TYR A 49 -34.53 5.13 5.37
N TYR A 50 -35.06 4.12 4.67
CA TYR A 50 -35.43 4.30 3.27
C TYR A 50 -36.79 4.99 3.11
N GLN A 51 -37.85 4.56 3.82
CA GLN A 51 -39.20 5.15 3.75
C GLN A 51 -39.67 5.46 2.30
N HIS A 52 -39.22 4.70 1.30
CA HIS A 52 -39.45 4.96 -0.13
C HIS A 52 -38.95 6.32 -0.65
N ASN A 53 -38.05 6.99 0.06
CA ASN A 53 -37.41 8.23 -0.36
C ASN A 53 -36.15 7.95 -1.18
N SER A 54 -36.17 8.34 -2.46
CA SER A 54 -35.06 8.16 -3.40
C SER A 54 -33.76 8.85 -2.98
N GLN A 55 -33.82 9.93 -2.18
CA GLN A 55 -32.63 10.62 -1.67
C GLN A 55 -31.84 9.78 -0.65
N ARG A 56 -32.41 8.68 -0.14
CA ARG A 56 -31.81 7.84 0.91
C ARG A 56 -31.31 6.49 0.40
N LEU A 57 -31.17 6.34 -0.92
CA LEU A 57 -30.59 5.16 -1.59
C LEU A 57 -29.20 4.78 -1.05
N ALA A 58 -28.42 5.75 -0.55
CA ALA A 58 -27.11 5.50 0.06
C ALA A 58 -27.16 4.56 1.29
N ALA A 59 -28.33 4.43 1.95
CA ALA A 59 -28.53 3.48 3.05
C ALA A 59 -28.59 2.01 2.57
N CYS A 60 -28.92 1.78 1.30
CA CYS A 60 -28.93 0.46 0.67
C CYS A 60 -27.53 0.09 0.16
N ARG A 61 -26.60 -0.16 1.09
CA ARG A 61 -25.22 -0.51 0.74
C ARG A 61 -25.13 -1.86 0.06
N ILE A 62 -24.41 -1.91 -1.07
CA ILE A 62 -24.12 -3.14 -1.82
C ILE A 62 -23.43 -4.24 -0.98
N ILE A 63 -22.76 -3.85 0.11
CA ILE A 63 -22.13 -4.78 1.06
C ILE A 63 -23.12 -5.81 1.60
N PHE A 64 -24.37 -5.41 1.85
CA PHE A 64 -25.40 -6.33 2.34
C PHE A 64 -25.77 -7.38 1.29
N HIS A 65 -25.82 -7.00 0.00
CA HIS A 65 -26.01 -7.96 -1.08
C HIS A 65 -24.86 -8.96 -1.17
N TYR A 66 -23.61 -8.52 -0.97
CA TYR A 66 -22.46 -9.43 -0.99
C TYR A 66 -22.53 -10.55 0.05
N LEU A 67 -23.25 -10.36 1.16
CA LEU A 67 -23.45 -11.41 2.17
C LEU A 67 -24.16 -12.64 1.60
N LEU A 68 -25.05 -12.49 0.60
CA LEU A 68 -25.73 -13.63 -0.04
C LEU A 68 -24.76 -14.57 -0.76
N HIS A 69 -23.61 -14.06 -1.19
CA HIS A 69 -22.63 -14.81 -1.95
C HIS A 69 -21.60 -15.51 -1.07
N VAL A 70 -21.56 -15.24 0.24
CA VAL A 70 -20.55 -15.81 1.16
C VAL A 70 -20.60 -17.34 1.18
N ALA A 71 -21.78 -17.94 1.26
CA ALA A 71 -21.92 -19.39 1.25
C ALA A 71 -21.41 -20.00 -0.07
N ASN A 72 -21.74 -19.38 -1.21
CA ASN A 72 -21.24 -19.79 -2.51
C ASN A 72 -19.70 -19.68 -2.58
N CYS A 73 -19.13 -18.58 -2.08
CA CYS A 73 -17.69 -18.41 -2.01
C CYS A 73 -17.02 -19.52 -1.19
N ILE A 74 -17.61 -19.93 -0.06
CA ILE A 74 -17.07 -21.03 0.76
C ILE A 74 -17.15 -22.37 0.01
N LYS A 75 -18.24 -22.63 -0.72
CA LYS A 75 -18.38 -23.85 -1.56
C LYS A 75 -17.33 -23.92 -2.66
N TYR A 76 -17.04 -22.82 -3.34
CA TYR A 76 -16.12 -22.80 -4.48
C TYR A 76 -14.65 -22.66 -4.08
N CYS A 77 -14.35 -21.90 -3.03
CA CYS A 77 -12.99 -21.53 -2.66
C CYS A 77 -12.48 -22.25 -1.39
N GLY A 78 -13.34 -22.98 -0.69
CA GLY A 78 -13.07 -23.59 0.61
C GLY A 78 -13.37 -22.67 1.80
N PRO A 79 -13.08 -23.12 3.04
CA PRO A 79 -13.36 -22.36 4.26
C PRO A 79 -12.79 -20.94 4.24
N SER A 80 -13.42 -19.97 4.92
CA SER A 80 -13.07 -18.55 4.76
C SER A 80 -11.61 -18.20 5.11
N TRP A 81 -10.95 -18.98 5.96
CA TRP A 81 -9.53 -18.78 6.29
C TRP A 81 -8.56 -19.21 5.18
N THR A 82 -9.02 -19.98 4.18
CA THR A 82 -8.19 -20.42 3.03
C THR A 82 -8.09 -19.33 1.96
N HIS A 83 -9.01 -18.37 1.95
CA HIS A 83 -9.06 -17.30 0.94
C HIS A 83 -9.04 -15.91 1.60
N TRP A 84 -8.03 -15.11 1.26
CA TRP A 84 -7.80 -13.80 1.89
C TRP A 84 -8.01 -12.68 0.87
N GLN A 85 -8.53 -11.54 1.32
CA GLN A 85 -8.73 -10.36 0.48
C GLN A 85 -7.40 -9.87 -0.13
N PHE A 86 -6.32 -9.81 0.64
CA PHE A 86 -5.03 -9.26 0.17
C PHE A 86 -4.40 -10.04 -1.00
N PRO A 87 -4.31 -11.39 -1.00
CA PRO A 87 -3.93 -12.15 -2.18
C PRO A 87 -4.84 -11.91 -3.38
N MET A 88 -6.16 -11.82 -3.18
CA MET A 88 -7.10 -11.58 -4.28
C MET A 88 -6.91 -10.18 -4.88
N GLU A 89 -6.74 -9.15 -4.06
CA GLU A 89 -6.42 -7.79 -4.52
C GLU A 89 -5.09 -7.75 -5.29
N ARG A 90 -4.08 -8.48 -4.83
CA ARG A 90 -2.80 -8.60 -5.54
C ARG A 90 -2.99 -9.26 -6.92
N ILE A 91 -3.76 -10.34 -6.99
CA ILE A 91 -4.09 -11.00 -8.26
C ILE A 91 -4.83 -10.03 -9.17
N CYS A 92 -5.85 -9.31 -8.67
CA CYS A 92 -6.56 -8.28 -9.42
C CYS A 92 -5.61 -7.20 -9.95
N GLY A 93 -4.65 -6.73 -9.14
CA GLY A 93 -3.64 -5.78 -9.56
C GLY A 93 -2.68 -6.32 -10.65
N ILE A 94 -2.43 -7.64 -10.68
CA ILE A 94 -1.68 -8.29 -11.76
C ILE A 94 -2.54 -8.41 -13.03
N LEU A 95 -3.82 -8.74 -12.90
CA LEU A 95 -4.73 -8.97 -14.02
C LEU A 95 -5.19 -7.68 -14.70
N GLN A 96 -5.46 -6.62 -13.93
CA GLN A 96 -5.98 -5.35 -14.46
C GLN A 96 -5.13 -4.78 -15.61
N PRO A 97 -3.79 -4.69 -15.52
CA PRO A 97 -2.96 -4.22 -16.62
C PRO A 97 -2.97 -5.11 -17.88
N LEU A 98 -3.36 -6.38 -17.74
CA LEU A 98 -3.42 -7.34 -18.85
C LEU A 98 -4.68 -7.15 -19.70
N ILE A 99 -5.71 -6.51 -19.17
CA ILE A 99 -6.93 -6.18 -19.90
C ILE A 99 -6.63 -4.97 -20.80
N LYS A 100 -6.32 -5.22 -22.07
CA LYS A 100 -6.04 -4.19 -23.08
C LYS A 100 -7.28 -3.75 -23.86
N SER A 101 -8.33 -4.58 -23.90
CA SER A 101 -9.57 -4.27 -24.61
C SER A 101 -10.70 -3.91 -23.64
N ARG A 102 -11.44 -2.84 -23.96
CA ARG A 102 -12.64 -2.41 -23.21
C ARG A 102 -13.93 -3.05 -23.72
N LEU A 103 -13.97 -3.44 -25.00
CA LEU A 103 -15.16 -4.04 -25.62
C LEU A 103 -15.35 -5.50 -25.19
N ASN A 104 -14.28 -6.30 -25.26
CA ASN A 104 -14.30 -7.72 -24.92
C ASN A 104 -13.20 -8.04 -23.87
N PRO A 105 -13.37 -7.57 -22.63
CA PRO A 105 -12.31 -7.64 -21.60
C PRO A 105 -11.95 -9.09 -21.22
N TYR A 106 -12.95 -9.96 -21.08
CA TYR A 106 -12.73 -11.35 -20.65
C TYR A 106 -11.97 -12.18 -21.69
N SER A 107 -12.39 -12.12 -22.96
CA SER A 107 -11.70 -12.83 -24.05
C SER A 107 -10.28 -12.32 -24.24
N ASN A 108 -10.08 -10.99 -24.15
CA ASN A 108 -8.75 -10.40 -24.24
C ASN A 108 -7.83 -10.83 -23.08
N LEU A 109 -8.36 -10.85 -21.85
CA LEU A 109 -7.62 -11.31 -20.68
C LEU A 109 -7.21 -12.77 -20.84
N SER A 110 -8.15 -13.64 -21.23
CA SER A 110 -7.88 -15.07 -21.45
C SER A 110 -6.79 -15.31 -22.49
N ASN A 111 -6.86 -14.62 -23.64
CA ASN A 111 -5.84 -14.72 -24.68
C ASN A 111 -4.47 -14.21 -24.19
N THR A 112 -4.46 -13.12 -23.43
CA THR A 112 -3.23 -12.53 -22.88
C THR A 112 -2.59 -13.44 -21.85
N LEU A 113 -3.39 -14.04 -20.95
CA LEU A 113 -2.93 -15.04 -19.99
C LEU A 113 -2.36 -16.28 -20.69
N THR A 114 -3.06 -16.77 -21.71
CA THR A 114 -2.61 -17.91 -22.52
C THR A 114 -1.27 -17.62 -23.18
N LEU A 115 -1.14 -16.45 -23.81
CA LEU A 115 0.10 -16.01 -24.44
C LEU A 115 1.24 -15.88 -23.43
N LEU A 116 0.99 -15.26 -22.27
CA LEU A 116 1.98 -15.15 -21.19
C LEU A 116 2.43 -16.54 -20.71
N GLN A 117 1.48 -17.46 -20.50
CA GLN A 117 1.79 -18.81 -20.07
C GLN A 117 2.65 -19.54 -21.10
N GLN A 118 2.31 -19.42 -22.39
CA GLN A 118 3.13 -19.96 -23.48
C GLN A 118 4.54 -19.36 -23.43
N PHE A 119 4.67 -18.03 -23.29
CA PHE A 119 5.96 -17.35 -23.15
C PHE A 119 6.76 -17.83 -21.93
N TYR A 120 6.13 -18.09 -20.79
CA TYR A 120 6.79 -18.62 -19.60
C TYR A 120 7.26 -20.07 -19.77
N LEU A 121 6.59 -20.84 -20.63
CA LEU A 121 6.98 -22.21 -20.95
C LEU A 121 8.06 -22.29 -22.03
N LEU A 122 8.21 -21.26 -22.88
CA LEU A 122 9.21 -21.23 -23.95
C LEU A 122 10.63 -21.62 -23.49
N PRO A 123 11.18 -21.10 -22.37
CA PRO A 123 12.55 -21.42 -21.91
C PRO A 123 12.84 -22.91 -21.69
N PHE A 124 11.81 -23.74 -21.53
CA PHE A 124 11.96 -25.18 -21.33
C PHE A 124 12.10 -25.96 -22.64
N PHE A 125 11.86 -25.33 -23.79
CA PHE A 125 12.02 -25.96 -25.11
C PHE A 125 13.41 -25.72 -25.68
N SER A 126 13.98 -26.72 -26.34
CA SER A 126 15.34 -26.65 -26.92
C SER A 126 15.52 -25.47 -27.90
N ILE A 127 14.46 -25.13 -28.65
CA ILE A 127 14.42 -24.01 -29.59
C ILE A 127 14.59 -22.65 -28.90
N SER A 128 14.21 -22.51 -27.63
CA SER A 128 14.29 -21.21 -26.96
C SER A 128 15.72 -20.76 -26.72
N LYS A 129 16.69 -21.68 -26.68
CA LYS A 129 18.12 -21.36 -26.52
C LYS A 129 18.69 -20.61 -27.73
N SER A 130 18.12 -20.80 -28.92
CA SER A 130 18.52 -20.05 -30.12
C SER A 130 17.79 -18.70 -30.24
N ILE A 131 16.58 -18.58 -29.69
CA ILE A 131 15.76 -17.36 -29.75
C ILE A 131 16.15 -16.39 -28.63
N PHE A 132 16.27 -16.87 -27.40
CA PHE A 132 16.67 -16.07 -26.25
C PHE A 132 18.16 -16.32 -25.99
N LYS A 133 19.00 -15.30 -26.26
CA LYS A 133 20.39 -15.30 -25.79
C LYS A 133 20.39 -15.61 -24.30
N GLU A 134 21.26 -16.51 -23.86
CA GLU A 134 21.49 -16.73 -22.44
C GLU A 134 21.71 -15.37 -21.78
N LYS A 135 20.83 -15.02 -20.83
CA LYS A 135 21.09 -13.89 -19.96
C LYS A 135 22.36 -14.26 -19.22
N LEU A 136 23.48 -13.63 -19.60
CA LEU A 136 24.66 -13.59 -18.76
C LEU A 136 24.17 -13.34 -17.34
N PRO A 137 24.59 -14.14 -16.34
CA PRO A 137 24.19 -13.92 -14.97
C PRO A 137 24.41 -12.44 -14.69
N LYS A 138 23.38 -11.74 -14.22
CA LYS A 138 23.54 -10.36 -13.81
C LYS A 138 24.73 -10.36 -12.87
N GLN A 139 25.85 -9.78 -13.32
CA GLN A 139 26.87 -9.36 -12.40
C GLN A 139 26.15 -8.39 -11.48
N TRP A 140 25.80 -8.88 -10.29
CA TRP A 140 25.80 -8.00 -9.14
C TRP A 140 27.13 -7.28 -9.24
N ASN A 141 27.15 -5.95 -9.20
CA ASN A 141 28.38 -5.23 -8.97
C ASN A 141 28.94 -5.71 -7.62
N SER A 142 29.63 -6.85 -7.61
CA SER A 142 30.58 -7.23 -6.61
C SER A 142 31.72 -6.25 -6.81
N LYS A 143 31.59 -5.10 -6.15
CA LYS A 143 32.56 -4.00 -6.14
C LYS A 143 32.89 -3.49 -7.55
N GLN A 144 32.08 -2.54 -8.03
CA GLN A 144 32.75 -1.42 -8.68
C GLN A 144 33.60 -0.76 -7.59
N ASN A 145 34.90 -0.99 -7.65
CA ASN A 145 35.91 -0.20 -6.96
C ASN A 145 35.79 1.24 -7.49
N ILE A 146 34.84 2.01 -6.95
CA ILE A 146 34.87 3.46 -7.02
C ILE A 146 35.67 3.89 -5.80
N ASN A 147 36.98 3.95 -5.94
CA ASN A 147 37.83 4.56 -4.93
C ASN A 147 37.59 6.07 -4.93
N ASN A 148 37.28 6.58 -3.72
CA ASN A 148 37.14 7.99 -3.31
C ASN A 148 35.95 8.70 -3.99
N TYR A 149 34.81 8.94 -3.32
CA TYR A 149 34.58 10.17 -2.52
C TYR A 149 33.34 10.09 -1.61
N GLY A 150 32.87 8.91 -1.19
CA GLY A 150 31.89 8.78 -0.11
C GLY A 150 30.97 7.56 -0.23
N MET A 151 30.51 7.06 0.91
CA MET A 151 29.65 5.87 1.04
C MET A 151 28.21 6.26 1.33
N LYS A 152 27.25 5.61 0.66
CA LYS A 152 25.82 5.78 0.93
C LYS A 152 25.31 4.72 1.91
N TYR A 153 24.48 5.16 2.85
CA TYR A 153 23.85 4.33 3.87
C TYR A 153 22.34 4.51 3.83
N GLY A 154 21.60 3.42 4.08
CA GLY A 154 20.14 3.48 4.12
C GLY A 154 19.55 3.65 5.53
N ARG A 155 20.38 3.61 6.58
CA ARG A 155 19.95 3.86 7.96
C ARG A 155 21.01 4.66 8.70
N LEU A 156 20.53 5.51 9.60
CA LEU A 156 21.32 6.22 10.58
C LEU A 156 20.96 5.71 11.97
N ARG A 157 21.97 5.50 12.82
CA ARG A 157 21.78 5.23 14.24
C ARG A 157 22.15 6.50 15.00
N THR A 158 21.23 7.03 15.81
CA THR A 158 21.51 8.19 16.67
C THR A 158 22.36 7.77 17.88
N SER A 159 22.96 8.76 18.56
CA SER A 159 23.66 8.57 19.85
C SER A 159 22.79 7.80 20.86
N ASP A 160 21.49 8.07 20.85
CA ASP A 160 20.52 7.51 21.80
C ASP A 160 20.05 6.10 21.41
N GLY A 161 20.62 5.53 20.34
CA GLY A 161 20.32 4.18 19.86
C GLY A 161 19.09 4.07 18.95
N HIS A 162 18.44 5.17 18.59
CA HIS A 162 17.31 5.17 17.67
C HIS A 162 17.78 5.00 16.22
N TYR A 163 16.95 4.35 15.40
CA TYR A 163 17.24 4.16 13.97
C TYR A 163 16.33 5.01 13.10
N ILE A 164 16.94 5.89 12.30
CA ILE A 164 16.27 6.61 11.21
C ILE A 164 16.52 5.84 9.92
N SER A 165 15.45 5.39 9.28
CA SER A 165 15.54 4.66 8.02
C SER A 165 15.46 5.63 6.83
N SER A 166 15.86 5.17 5.65
CA SER A 166 15.74 5.93 4.42
C SER A 166 14.74 5.30 3.45
N HIS A 167 14.15 6.12 2.57
CA HIS A 167 13.19 5.71 1.56
C HIS A 167 13.79 4.70 0.57
N TRP A 168 15.10 4.75 0.33
CA TRP A 168 15.83 3.82 -0.52
C TRP A 168 15.79 2.37 -0.04
N ILE A 169 15.60 2.13 1.27
CA ILE A 169 15.49 0.76 1.80
C ILE A 169 14.13 0.15 1.47
N LYS A 170 14.15 -0.90 0.65
CA LYS A 170 12.96 -1.73 0.37
C LYS A 170 12.51 -2.47 1.63
N ARG A 171 11.20 -2.53 1.85
CA ARG A 171 10.58 -3.33 2.91
C ARG A 171 10.94 -4.80 2.73
N LYS A 172 11.56 -5.42 3.74
CA LYS A 172 11.66 -6.88 3.88
C LYS A 172 10.69 -7.29 4.99
N ASN A 173 9.99 -8.42 4.83
CA ASN A 173 8.97 -8.92 5.75
C ASN A 173 9.38 -9.01 7.25
N LYS A 174 10.69 -8.94 7.57
CA LYS A 174 11.21 -8.94 8.95
C LYS A 174 11.28 -7.55 9.61
N ILE A 175 11.16 -6.45 8.86
CA ILE A 175 11.30 -5.07 9.37
C ILE A 175 10.05 -4.30 8.95
N ALA A 176 9.06 -4.25 9.85
CA ALA A 176 7.73 -3.73 9.53
C ALA A 176 7.63 -2.19 9.54
N ARG A 177 8.60 -1.47 10.13
CA ARG A 177 8.55 0.00 10.27
C ARG A 177 9.77 0.66 9.61
N ASN A 178 9.53 1.33 8.49
CA ASN A 178 10.50 2.21 7.82
C ASN A 178 10.04 3.66 8.03
N ASN A 179 10.50 4.30 9.10
CA ASN A 179 10.31 5.73 9.32
C ASN A 179 11.45 6.48 8.61
N TYR A 180 11.10 7.12 7.49
CA TYR A 180 12.01 7.94 6.68
C TYR A 180 11.59 9.41 6.61
N CYS A 181 10.46 9.77 7.25
CA CYS A 181 10.04 11.16 7.38
C CYS A 181 10.76 11.81 8.56
N VAL A 182 11.28 13.01 8.35
CA VAL A 182 12.04 13.77 9.34
C VAL A 182 11.53 15.20 9.43
N GLN A 183 11.55 15.74 10.64
CA GLN A 183 11.50 17.18 10.90
C GLN A 183 12.94 17.68 11.01
N ILE A 184 13.25 18.74 10.29
CA ILE A 184 14.57 19.37 10.25
C ILE A 184 14.41 20.79 10.75
N ARG A 185 15.22 21.14 11.75
CA ARG A 185 15.33 22.50 12.24
C ARG A 185 16.41 23.23 11.44
N ARG A 186 16.02 24.23 10.64
CA ARG A 186 16.93 24.96 9.73
C ARG A 186 16.98 26.43 10.12
N THR A 187 18.19 26.98 10.21
CA THR A 187 18.43 28.42 10.27
C THR A 187 18.34 28.99 8.85
N ILE A 188 17.46 29.95 8.64
CA ILE A 188 17.30 30.67 7.37
C ILE A 188 17.47 32.17 7.59
N ASP A 189 18.02 32.86 6.60
CA ASP A 189 18.04 34.32 6.60
C ASP A 189 16.76 34.86 5.95
N LYS A 190 15.94 35.57 6.75
CA LYS A 190 14.67 36.15 6.32
C LYS A 190 14.83 37.17 5.19
N VAL A 191 15.98 37.86 5.14
CA VAL A 191 16.24 38.92 4.16
C VAL A 191 17.15 38.47 3.01
N SER A 192 17.38 37.17 2.86
CA SER A 192 18.18 36.58 1.76
C SER A 192 17.79 37.02 0.35
N HIS A 193 16.55 37.48 0.14
CA HIS A 193 16.08 38.03 -1.14
C HIS A 193 16.55 39.45 -1.43
N ARG A 194 17.11 40.17 -0.43
CA ARG A 194 17.60 41.55 -0.55
C ARG A 194 19.13 41.55 -0.58
N PRO A 195 19.76 41.85 -1.73
CA PRO A 195 21.21 42.02 -1.76
C PRO A 195 21.61 43.20 -0.85
N ASN A 196 22.67 43.01 -0.05
CA ASN A 196 23.25 43.99 0.89
C ASN A 196 22.44 44.31 2.17
N ALA A 197 21.37 43.56 2.48
CA ALA A 197 20.71 43.66 3.78
C ALA A 197 21.52 42.93 4.87
N LEU A 198 21.52 43.46 6.10
CA LEU A 198 22.11 42.77 7.25
C LEU A 198 21.37 41.44 7.49
N PRO A 199 22.08 40.29 7.63
CA PRO A 199 21.43 39.00 7.79
C PRO A 199 20.51 38.96 9.01
N GLN A 200 19.28 38.50 8.83
CA GLN A 200 18.33 38.27 9.91
C GLN A 200 18.01 36.78 10.00
N LEU A 201 18.78 36.09 10.84
CA LEU A 201 18.67 34.65 11.02
C LEU A 201 17.46 34.28 11.85
N MET A 202 16.65 33.35 11.36
CA MET A 202 15.53 32.76 12.09
C MET A 202 15.55 31.24 11.96
N ILE A 203 15.09 30.56 13.00
CA ILE A 203 14.95 29.11 13.02
C ILE A 203 13.57 28.74 12.48
N VAL A 204 13.53 27.84 11.51
CA VAL A 204 12.30 27.33 10.92
C VAL A 204 12.34 25.80 10.90
N ASP A 205 11.23 25.18 11.28
CA ASP A 205 11.04 23.75 11.14
C ASP A 205 10.54 23.44 9.72
N ILE A 206 11.30 22.61 9.00
CA ILE A 206 10.95 22.08 7.68
C ILE A 206 10.83 20.56 7.78
N TYR A 207 10.12 19.96 6.82
CA TYR A 207 9.84 18.53 6.85
C TYR A 207 10.21 17.90 5.50
N GLY A 208 10.54 16.62 5.53
CA GLY A 208 10.99 15.93 4.34
C GLY A 208 11.15 14.43 4.53
N ILE A 209 11.50 13.78 3.42
CA ILE A 209 11.78 12.35 3.34
C ILE A 209 13.27 12.15 3.10
N VAL A 210 13.92 11.35 3.94
CA VAL A 210 15.32 10.96 3.74
C VAL A 210 15.39 9.87 2.67
N ASP A 211 16.08 10.15 1.57
CA ASP A 211 16.33 9.17 0.52
C ASP A 211 17.49 8.25 0.91
N TYR A 212 18.63 8.82 1.32
CA TYR A 212 19.81 8.11 1.81
C TYR A 212 20.71 9.02 2.64
N PHE A 213 21.57 8.42 3.46
CA PHE A 213 22.66 9.10 4.15
C PHE A 213 23.95 8.93 3.34
N PHE A 214 24.83 9.91 3.37
CA PHE A 214 26.07 9.96 2.60
C PHE A 214 27.21 10.38 3.53
N VAL A 215 28.23 9.54 3.63
CA VAL A 215 29.41 9.80 4.47
C VAL A 215 30.61 9.94 3.57
N HIS A 216 31.34 11.05 3.68
CA HIS A 216 32.56 11.27 2.92
C HIS A 216 33.65 11.89 3.79
N LYS A 217 34.91 11.76 3.32
CA LYS A 217 36.06 12.40 3.94
C LYS A 217 36.37 13.68 3.18
N PHE A 218 36.44 14.81 3.86
CA PHE A 218 36.81 16.12 3.31
C PHE A 218 37.70 16.85 4.32
N ASN A 219 38.84 17.40 3.88
CA ASN A 219 39.83 18.05 4.75
C ASN A 219 40.21 17.21 5.99
N ASP A 220 40.47 15.92 5.78
CA ASP A 220 40.75 14.92 6.82
C ASP A 220 39.67 14.68 7.89
N LYS A 221 38.50 15.31 7.75
CA LYS A 221 37.34 15.10 8.61
C LYS A 221 36.28 14.26 7.91
N ILE A 222 35.59 13.44 8.69
CA ILE A 222 34.46 12.65 8.21
C ILE A 222 33.21 13.52 8.34
N HIS A 223 32.52 13.74 7.24
CA HIS A 223 31.26 14.47 7.16
C HIS A 223 30.13 13.51 6.82
N MET A 224 28.95 13.73 7.41
CA MET A 224 27.76 12.94 7.19
C MET A 224 26.62 13.84 6.73
N LEU A 225 26.08 13.56 5.55
CA LEU A 225 24.98 14.31 4.97
C LEU A 225 23.76 13.40 4.80
N ALA A 226 22.56 13.91 5.07
CA ALA A 226 21.30 13.31 4.66
C ALA A 226 20.85 13.94 3.34
N TYR A 227 20.56 13.11 2.34
CA TYR A 227 19.89 13.55 1.12
C TYR A 227 18.38 13.50 1.34
N VAL A 228 17.74 14.67 1.39
CA VAL A 228 16.35 14.81 1.81
C VAL A 228 15.53 15.46 0.70
N GLN A 229 14.39 14.84 0.38
CA GLN A 229 13.34 15.45 -0.43
C GLN A 229 12.41 16.27 0.47
N LEU A 230 12.44 17.59 0.32
CA LEU A 230 11.66 18.51 1.17
C LEU A 230 10.19 18.56 0.75
N THR A 231 9.32 18.95 1.67
CA THR A 231 7.91 19.21 1.40
C THR A 231 7.67 20.68 1.05
N SER A 232 6.55 20.96 0.38
CA SER A 232 6.02 22.31 0.21
C SER A 232 5.63 22.94 1.55
N LYS A 233 5.08 24.17 1.50
CA LYS A 233 4.52 24.82 2.69
C LYS A 233 3.55 23.85 3.39
N ILE A 234 3.70 23.77 4.70
CA ILE A 234 2.87 22.93 5.56
C ILE A 234 1.68 23.75 5.99
N ILE A 235 0.52 23.11 5.95
CA ILE A 235 -0.77 23.67 6.33
C ILE A 235 -1.22 22.86 7.55
N ASP A 236 -1.64 23.59 8.58
CA ASP A 236 -2.28 23.01 9.75
C ASP A 236 -3.79 23.06 9.52
N ASP A 237 -4.46 21.92 9.70
CA ASP A 237 -5.92 21.84 9.69
C ASP A 237 -6.52 22.32 11.04
N GLU A 238 -7.85 22.49 11.09
CA GLU A 238 -8.61 22.85 12.31
C GLU A 238 -8.38 21.87 13.48
N TYR A 239 -7.86 20.68 13.19
CA TYR A 239 -7.53 19.62 14.14
C TYR A 239 -6.03 19.48 14.43
N GLU A 240 -5.21 20.50 14.16
CA GLU A 240 -3.74 20.50 14.35
C GLU A 240 -2.99 19.43 13.52
N CYS A 241 -3.66 18.87 12.51
CA CYS A 241 -3.04 17.93 11.58
C CYS A 241 -2.21 18.68 10.54
N LYS A 242 -0.90 18.40 10.51
CA LYS A 242 0.04 18.93 9.52
C LYS A 242 -0.03 18.15 8.21
N TYR A 243 -0.34 18.84 7.11
CA TYR A 243 -0.28 18.26 5.77
C TYR A 243 0.43 19.17 4.77
N PHE A 244 0.89 18.58 3.66
CA PHE A 244 1.55 19.28 2.55
C PHE A 244 0.98 18.77 1.24
N THR A 245 1.03 19.61 0.20
CA THR A 245 0.39 19.31 -1.09
C THR A 245 1.38 18.71 -2.09
N GLN A 246 2.65 19.13 -2.06
CA GLN A 246 3.64 18.73 -3.05
C GLN A 246 5.03 18.56 -2.44
N PHE A 247 5.86 17.73 -3.08
CA PHE A 247 7.29 17.66 -2.77
C PHE A 247 8.05 18.75 -3.51
N LYS A 248 9.07 19.30 -2.86
CA LYS A 248 10.00 20.31 -3.37
C LYS A 248 11.32 19.67 -3.84
N SER A 249 12.33 20.52 -4.03
CA SER A 249 13.72 20.16 -4.30
C SER A 249 14.27 19.12 -3.31
N LYS A 250 15.30 18.41 -3.77
CA LYS A 250 16.13 17.55 -2.94
C LYS A 250 17.39 18.29 -2.58
N GLU A 251 17.76 18.26 -1.32
CA GLU A 251 18.91 18.99 -0.78
C GLU A 251 19.72 18.07 0.15
N PHE A 252 21.01 18.39 0.32
CA PHE A 252 21.86 17.74 1.33
C PHE A 252 21.80 18.54 2.63
N ILE A 253 21.66 17.82 3.73
CA ILE A 253 21.54 18.38 5.08
C ILE A 253 22.61 17.72 5.94
N ASP A 254 23.41 18.51 6.64
CA ASP A 254 24.43 17.99 7.58
C ASP A 254 23.75 17.31 8.78
N VAL A 255 24.32 16.20 9.25
CA VAL A 255 23.72 15.29 10.26
C VAL A 255 24.58 15.20 11.50
#